data_AF-A0A9Q7UJL8-F1
#
_entry.id   AF-A0A9Q7UJL8-F1
#
_cell.length_a   1.000
_cell.length_b   1.000
_cell.length_c   1.000
_cell.angle_alpha   90.00
_cell.angle_beta   90.00
_cell.angle_gamma   90.00
#
_symmetry.space_group_name_H-M   'P 1'
#
loop_
_entity.id
_entity.type
_entity.pdbx_description
1 polymer ?
#
loop_
_entity_poly.entity_id
_entity_poly.type
_entity_poly.pdbx_seq_one_letter_code
_entity_poly.pdbx_strand_id
1 'polypeptide(L)'
;MVRVEASPGQTVNYCASNSAALFAPDGSLQHFFRKHFLFGTDEKWASAGIEFGSIHIQNLANVCVAICMDLNPFQFRTPFDYCELASFCFQRDVNLLVMPMAWLLPKHQEPRVDSSPSLSTINYWAMRCLPFFNPQTASTQPSSSATAVGDAAVGDAEVGDAAVGDANPLSSKMRYLAATNRVGTEVKPTFAGSSWVLQMKVGQRRLLHDSLGIKKEACLVVTLPP
;
A
#
# COMPACT_ATOMS: atom_id res chain seq x y z
N MET A 1 -27.44 -2.81 -4.91
CA MET A 1 -26.85 -4.09 -5.33
C MET A 1 -27.35 -4.39 -6.74
N VAL A 2 -26.50 -4.22 -7.76
CA VAL A 2 -26.89 -4.52 -9.14
C VAL A 2 -26.85 -6.03 -9.31
N ARG A 3 -28.00 -6.65 -9.58
CA ARG A 3 -28.12 -8.09 -9.80
C ARG A 3 -27.99 -8.32 -11.31
N VAL A 4 -26.87 -8.89 -11.74
CA VAL A 4 -26.72 -9.38 -13.11
C VAL A 4 -27.33 -10.78 -13.13
N GLU A 5 -28.48 -10.93 -13.77
CA GLU A 5 -29.17 -12.23 -13.86
C GLU A 5 -28.40 -13.17 -14.80
N ALA A 6 -28.09 -14.37 -14.30
CA ALA A 6 -27.52 -15.45 -15.10
C ALA A 6 -28.62 -16.18 -15.91
N SER A 7 -28.27 -16.66 -17.10
CA SER A 7 -29.14 -17.51 -17.91
C SER A 7 -29.48 -18.83 -17.18
N PRO A 8 -30.68 -19.42 -17.40
CA PRO A 8 -31.09 -20.65 -16.71
C PRO A 8 -30.12 -21.81 -16.96
N GLY A 9 -29.62 -22.44 -15.90
CA GLY A 9 -28.75 -23.62 -15.97
C GLY A 9 -27.26 -23.36 -15.85
N GLN A 10 -26.82 -22.11 -15.76
CA GLN A 10 -25.41 -21.76 -15.54
C GLN A 10 -25.18 -21.45 -14.06
N THR A 11 -24.45 -22.31 -13.35
CA THR A 11 -23.97 -22.01 -12.00
C THR A 11 -22.90 -20.93 -12.10
N VAL A 12 -23.33 -19.66 -12.07
CA VAL A 12 -22.38 -18.54 -12.02
C VAL A 12 -21.83 -18.49 -10.60
N ASN A 13 -20.59 -18.92 -10.43
CA ASN A 13 -19.82 -18.63 -9.21
C ASN A 13 -19.53 -17.12 -9.21
N TYR A 14 -20.44 -16.34 -8.64
CA TYR A 14 -20.24 -14.91 -8.44
C TYR A 14 -19.15 -14.72 -7.39
N CYS A 15 -17.96 -14.31 -7.85
CA CYS A 15 -16.89 -13.86 -6.96
C CYS A 15 -16.94 -12.33 -6.85
N ALA A 16 -17.22 -11.81 -5.66
CA ALA A 16 -17.07 -10.38 -5.39
C ALA A 16 -15.60 -10.04 -5.10
N SER A 17 -15.24 -8.76 -5.18
CA SER A 17 -13.89 -8.28 -4.89
C SER A 17 -13.94 -6.94 -4.17
N ASN A 18 -12.96 -6.70 -3.30
CA ASN A 18 -12.64 -5.35 -2.84
C ASN A 18 -11.75 -4.69 -3.91
N SER A 19 -12.17 -3.55 -4.46
CA SER A 19 -11.56 -3.00 -5.68
C SER A 19 -11.53 -1.47 -5.67
N ALA A 20 -10.60 -0.93 -6.45
CA ALA A 20 -10.48 0.50 -6.73
C ALA A 20 -10.43 0.71 -8.24
N ALA A 21 -11.30 1.57 -8.77
CA ALA A 21 -11.34 1.91 -10.18
C ALA A 21 -10.68 3.26 -10.42
N LEU A 22 -9.83 3.33 -11.45
CA LEU A 22 -9.18 4.56 -11.91
C LEU A 22 -9.83 5.02 -13.21
N PHE A 23 -10.27 6.28 -13.22
CA PHE A 23 -10.88 6.91 -14.38
C PHE A 23 -10.02 8.09 -14.86
N ALA A 24 -10.01 8.33 -16.17
CA ALA A 24 -9.42 9.53 -16.75
C ALA A 24 -10.39 10.72 -16.64
N PRO A 25 -9.92 11.96 -16.88
CA PRO A 25 -10.77 13.16 -16.80
C PRO A 25 -11.98 13.16 -17.74
N ASP A 26 -11.93 12.41 -18.84
CA ASP A 26 -13.05 12.22 -19.78
C ASP A 26 -14.09 11.18 -19.30
N GLY A 27 -13.88 10.59 -18.13
CA GLY A 27 -14.74 9.56 -17.55
C GLY A 27 -14.44 8.14 -18.04
N SER A 28 -13.45 7.94 -18.90
CA SER A 28 -13.06 6.60 -19.37
C SER A 28 -12.41 5.79 -18.24
N LEU A 29 -12.78 4.51 -18.12
CA LEU A 29 -12.14 3.59 -17.18
C LEU A 29 -10.75 3.22 -17.69
N GLN A 30 -9.72 3.58 -16.92
CA GLN A 30 -8.32 3.29 -17.24
C GLN A 30 -7.90 1.91 -16.71
N HIS A 31 -8.27 1.60 -15.47
CA HIS A 31 -7.95 0.32 -14.84
C HIS A 31 -8.82 0.05 -13.61
N PHE A 32 -8.93 -1.22 -13.22
CA PHE A 32 -9.47 -1.62 -11.93
C PHE A 32 -8.43 -2.44 -11.17
N PHE A 33 -8.12 -2.03 -9.95
CA PHE A 33 -7.22 -2.72 -9.04
C PHE A 33 -8.04 -3.54 -8.06
N ARG A 34 -7.56 -4.74 -7.73
CA ARG A 34 -8.21 -5.62 -6.73
C ARG A 34 -7.29 -5.77 -5.54
N LYS A 35 -7.85 -5.69 -4.34
CA LYS A 35 -7.12 -5.89 -3.09
C LYS A 35 -6.47 -7.28 -3.10
N HIS A 36 -5.16 -7.33 -2.95
CA HIS A 36 -4.40 -8.57 -3.05
C HIS A 36 -4.35 -9.27 -1.68
N PHE A 37 -4.03 -8.53 -0.62
CA PHE A 37 -3.98 -9.03 0.75
C PHE A 37 -5.31 -8.70 1.44
N LEU A 38 -6.13 -9.72 1.66
CA LEU A 38 -7.42 -9.58 2.32
C LEU A 38 -7.27 -9.33 3.83
N PHE A 39 -8.16 -8.52 4.40
CA PHE A 39 -8.35 -8.44 5.84
C PHE A 39 -9.50 -9.38 6.25
N GLY A 40 -9.59 -9.78 7.52
CA GLY A 40 -10.60 -10.76 7.98
C GLY A 40 -12.07 -10.37 7.71
N THR A 41 -12.35 -9.09 7.44
CA THR A 41 -13.66 -8.66 6.94
C THR A 41 -13.87 -9.01 5.47
N ASP A 42 -12.85 -8.84 4.62
CA ASP A 42 -12.90 -9.14 3.18
C ASP A 42 -12.95 -10.65 2.91
N GLU A 43 -12.22 -11.45 3.69
CA GLU A 43 -12.11 -12.92 3.52
C GLU A 43 -13.46 -13.64 3.52
N LYS A 44 -14.50 -13.02 4.08
CA LYS A 44 -15.85 -13.60 4.19
C LYS A 44 -16.68 -13.43 2.92
N TRP A 45 -16.30 -12.53 2.01
CA TRP A 45 -17.14 -12.16 0.87
C TRP A 45 -16.37 -11.85 -0.42
N ALA A 46 -15.07 -11.57 -0.35
CA ALA A 46 -14.25 -11.18 -1.49
C ALA A 46 -13.25 -12.26 -1.88
N SER A 47 -13.00 -12.40 -3.18
CA SER A 47 -11.80 -13.06 -3.70
C SER A 47 -10.64 -12.07 -3.75
N ALA A 48 -9.45 -12.55 -3.37
CA ALA A 48 -8.21 -11.80 -3.47
C ALA A 48 -7.86 -11.49 -4.93
N GLY A 49 -7.25 -10.33 -5.17
CA GLY A 49 -6.49 -10.08 -6.39
C GLY A 49 -5.36 -11.09 -6.53
N ILE A 50 -4.96 -11.39 -7.78
CA ILE A 50 -3.92 -12.39 -8.05
C ILE A 50 -2.53 -11.86 -7.66
N GLU A 51 -2.28 -10.57 -7.91
CA GLU A 51 -1.01 -9.90 -7.67
C GLU A 51 -1.22 -8.39 -7.48
N PHE A 52 -0.17 -7.71 -7.02
CA PHE A 52 -0.11 -6.25 -7.11
C PHE A 52 0.02 -5.81 -8.58
N GLY A 53 -0.59 -4.67 -8.91
CA GLY A 53 -0.59 -4.14 -10.27
C GLY A 53 -0.10 -2.70 -10.33
N SER A 54 0.43 -2.31 -11.49
CA SER A 54 0.77 -0.92 -11.81
C SER A 54 0.52 -0.64 -13.29
N ILE A 55 0.17 0.59 -13.62
CA ILE A 55 -0.09 1.03 -15.00
C ILE A 55 0.67 2.31 -15.28
N HIS A 56 0.96 2.58 -16.55
CA HIS A 56 1.54 3.84 -16.97
C HIS A 56 0.42 4.83 -17.32
N ILE A 57 0.43 6.01 -16.68
CA ILE A 57 -0.48 7.11 -16.96
C ILE A 57 0.33 8.31 -17.46
N GLN A 58 -0.08 8.88 -18.60
CA GLN A 58 0.57 10.07 -19.15
C GLN A 58 0.60 11.19 -18.10
N ASN A 59 1.77 11.82 -17.91
CA ASN A 59 2.06 12.87 -16.92
C ASN A 59 2.12 12.43 -15.45
N LEU A 60 1.66 11.23 -15.08
CA LEU A 60 1.84 10.65 -13.74
C LEU A 60 2.88 9.50 -13.69
N ALA A 61 3.31 9.06 -14.87
CA ALA A 61 4.19 7.90 -15.07
C ALA A 61 3.60 6.63 -14.45
N ASN A 62 4.39 5.82 -13.75
CA ASN A 62 3.93 4.53 -13.24
C ASN A 62 3.12 4.72 -11.95
N VAL A 63 1.85 4.33 -11.99
CA VAL A 63 0.89 4.44 -10.89
C VAL A 63 0.54 3.04 -10.38
N CYS A 64 0.60 2.86 -9.07
CA CYS A 64 0.06 1.69 -8.39
C CYS A 64 -1.08 2.12 -7.48
N VAL A 65 -2.19 1.35 -7.50
CA VAL A 65 -3.25 1.49 -6.50
C VAL A 65 -3.34 0.20 -5.71
N ALA A 66 -3.21 0.31 -4.39
CA ALA A 66 -3.26 -0.82 -3.47
C ALA A 66 -4.16 -0.48 -2.28
N ILE A 67 -4.84 -1.47 -1.70
CA ILE A 67 -5.96 -1.23 -0.79
C ILE A 67 -5.62 -1.68 0.62
N CYS A 68 -5.50 -0.72 1.53
CA CYS A 68 -5.42 -0.91 2.98
C CYS A 68 -4.42 -2.00 3.42
N MET A 69 -4.92 -3.23 3.62
CA MET A 69 -4.18 -4.40 4.09
C MET A 69 -3.05 -4.84 3.14
N ASP A 70 -3.07 -4.42 1.88
CA ASP A 70 -1.95 -4.60 0.93
C ASP A 70 -0.62 -4.03 1.48
N LEU A 71 -0.66 -3.06 2.40
CA LEU A 71 0.55 -2.50 3.02
C LEU A 71 1.15 -3.42 4.10
N ASN A 72 0.36 -4.30 4.70
CA ASN A 72 0.78 -5.16 5.80
C ASN A 72 1.60 -6.36 5.31
N PRO A 73 2.35 -7.02 6.21
CA PRO A 73 2.86 -8.36 5.92
C PRO A 73 1.71 -9.30 5.54
N PHE A 74 1.91 -10.15 4.54
CA PHE A 74 0.89 -11.11 4.09
C PHE A 74 0.33 -11.92 5.27
N GLN A 75 -0.98 -11.79 5.49
CA GLN A 75 -1.71 -12.40 6.60
C GLN A 75 -1.13 -12.12 8.00
N PHE A 76 -0.30 -11.07 8.15
CA PHE A 76 0.51 -10.80 9.34
C PHE A 76 1.50 -11.94 9.72
N ARG A 77 1.95 -12.72 8.73
CA ARG A 77 2.83 -13.89 8.93
C ARG A 77 4.22 -13.72 8.33
N THR A 78 4.35 -12.99 7.23
CA THR A 78 5.65 -12.72 6.63
C THR A 78 6.47 -11.77 7.51
N PRO A 79 7.81 -11.80 7.41
CA PRO A 79 8.67 -10.87 8.13
C PRO A 79 8.31 -9.40 7.87
N PHE A 80 8.41 -8.57 8.92
CA PHE A 80 8.01 -7.17 8.87
C PHE A 80 8.88 -6.32 7.93
N ASP A 81 10.07 -6.76 7.58
CA ASP A 81 10.98 -6.06 6.68
C ASP A 81 10.73 -6.39 5.20
N TYR A 82 9.94 -7.42 4.87
CA TYR A 82 9.66 -7.80 3.47
C TYR A 82 9.01 -6.68 2.65
N CYS A 83 8.21 -5.82 3.32
CA CYS A 83 7.55 -4.66 2.75
C CYS A 83 6.98 -4.92 1.34
N GLU A 84 6.21 -6.01 1.17
CA GLU A 84 5.90 -6.65 -0.11
C GLU A 84 5.39 -5.67 -1.16
N LEU A 85 4.43 -4.82 -0.81
CA LEU A 85 3.90 -3.79 -1.69
C LEU A 85 4.95 -2.75 -2.08
N ALA A 86 5.76 -2.27 -1.14
CA ALA A 86 6.79 -1.28 -1.42
C ALA A 86 7.94 -1.88 -2.24
N SER A 87 8.30 -3.14 -1.99
CA SER A 87 9.27 -3.91 -2.77
C SER A 87 8.79 -4.07 -4.21
N PHE A 88 7.52 -4.47 -4.41
CA PHE A 88 6.88 -4.51 -5.73
C PHE A 88 6.93 -3.14 -6.42
N CYS A 89 6.49 -2.09 -5.74
CA CYS A 89 6.45 -0.74 -6.31
C CYS A 89 7.85 -0.24 -6.69
N PHE A 90 8.87 -0.52 -5.89
CA PHE A 90 10.25 -0.16 -6.19
C PHE A 90 10.75 -0.92 -7.43
N GLN A 91 10.52 -2.23 -7.51
CA GLN A 91 10.92 -3.07 -8.65
C GLN A 91 10.21 -2.71 -9.95
N ARG A 92 8.94 -2.28 -9.88
CA ARG A 92 8.15 -1.82 -11.04
C ARG A 92 8.33 -0.33 -11.33
N ASP A 93 9.27 0.33 -10.66
CA ASP A 93 9.56 1.74 -10.79
C ASP A 93 8.32 2.65 -10.70
N VAL A 94 7.46 2.36 -9.73
CA VAL A 94 6.25 3.14 -9.43
C VAL A 94 6.66 4.54 -8.95
N ASN A 95 6.06 5.55 -9.58
CA ASN A 95 6.19 6.97 -9.23
C ASN A 95 5.19 7.37 -8.15
N LEU A 96 3.95 6.88 -8.27
CA LEU A 96 2.84 7.26 -7.41
C LEU A 96 2.12 6.02 -6.90
N LEU A 97 2.14 5.82 -5.58
CA LEU A 97 1.36 4.81 -4.89
C LEU A 97 0.12 5.48 -4.26
N VAL A 98 -1.06 5.11 -4.70
CA VAL A 98 -2.33 5.59 -4.13
C VAL A 98 -2.96 4.48 -3.31
N MET A 99 -3.39 4.79 -2.09
CA MET A 99 -3.95 3.80 -1.18
C MET A 99 -5.29 4.22 -0.59
N PRO A 100 -6.41 3.76 -1.16
CA PRO A 100 -7.70 3.76 -0.48
C PRO A 100 -7.65 2.86 0.76
N MET A 101 -8.05 3.38 1.92
CA MET A 101 -7.94 2.66 3.18
C MET A 101 -9.21 2.70 4.03
N ALA A 102 -9.40 1.59 4.75
CA ALA A 102 -10.33 1.45 5.86
C ALA A 102 -9.55 0.91 7.07
N TRP A 103 -8.45 1.59 7.40
CA TRP A 103 -7.50 1.22 8.44
C TRP A 103 -8.04 1.59 9.81
N LEU A 104 -7.89 0.66 10.77
CA LEU A 104 -8.42 0.80 12.11
C LEU A 104 -7.52 1.65 13.00
N LEU A 105 -8.12 2.46 13.87
CA LEU A 105 -7.41 3.13 14.93
C LEU A 105 -6.87 2.07 15.92
N PRO A 106 -5.61 2.17 16.37
CA PRO A 106 -5.09 1.23 17.35
C PRO A 106 -5.92 1.25 18.65
N LYS A 107 -6.27 0.08 19.20
CA LYS A 107 -7.13 -0.04 20.39
C LYS A 107 -6.64 0.78 21.60
N HIS A 108 -5.33 0.88 21.79
CA HIS A 108 -4.74 1.66 22.88
C HIS A 108 -4.93 3.18 22.72
N GLN A 109 -5.39 3.64 21.55
CA GLN A 109 -5.76 5.02 21.29
C GLN A 109 -7.27 5.25 21.39
N GLU A 110 -8.06 4.22 21.68
CA GLU A 110 -9.50 4.37 21.93
C GLU A 110 -9.78 4.52 23.44
N PRO A 111 -10.67 5.46 23.85
CA PRO A 111 -11.28 6.51 23.05
C PRO A 111 -10.34 7.72 22.89
N ARG A 112 -10.22 8.25 21.66
CA ARG A 112 -9.43 9.46 21.42
C ARG A 112 -10.29 10.71 21.50
N VAL A 113 -9.90 11.66 22.35
CA VAL A 113 -10.63 12.92 22.53
C VAL A 113 -10.24 13.95 21.46
N ASP A 114 -8.94 14.07 21.17
CA ASP A 114 -8.46 15.01 20.16
C ASP A 114 -8.79 14.57 18.72
N SER A 115 -8.69 15.51 17.79
CA SER A 115 -8.92 15.27 16.35
C SER A 115 -7.62 15.21 15.54
N SER A 116 -6.45 15.29 16.19
CA SER A 116 -5.15 15.30 15.52
C SER A 116 -4.89 13.97 14.80
N PRO A 117 -4.04 13.92 13.77
CA PRO A 117 -3.65 12.65 13.13
C PRO A 117 -3.10 11.63 14.14
N SER A 118 -3.27 10.34 13.86
CA SER A 118 -2.62 9.27 14.61
C SER A 118 -1.18 9.10 14.10
N LEU A 119 -0.22 9.70 14.82
CA LEU A 119 1.19 9.64 14.45
C LEU A 119 1.74 8.21 14.46
N SER A 120 1.25 7.32 15.33
CA SER A 120 1.70 5.93 15.33
C SER A 120 1.25 5.18 14.08
N THR A 121 0.02 5.43 13.60
CA THR A 121 -0.49 4.86 12.35
C THR A 121 0.29 5.40 11.15
N ILE A 122 0.54 6.71 11.10
CA ILE A 122 1.36 7.33 10.06
C ILE A 122 2.78 6.76 10.07
N ASN A 123 3.40 6.65 11.24
CA ASN A 123 4.74 6.06 11.38
C ASN A 123 4.77 4.60 10.93
N TYR A 124 3.74 3.82 11.29
CA TYR A 124 3.59 2.44 10.82
C TYR A 124 3.55 2.37 9.29
N TRP A 125 2.70 3.19 8.65
CA TRP A 125 2.61 3.22 7.19
C TRP A 125 3.94 3.63 6.54
N ALA A 126 4.62 4.62 7.10
CA ALA A 126 5.94 5.05 6.64
C ALA A 126 6.99 3.94 6.78
N MET A 127 6.94 3.13 7.85
CA MET A 127 7.84 1.98 8.04
C MET A 127 7.61 0.87 7.02
N ARG A 128 6.38 0.70 6.54
CA ARG A 128 6.07 -0.27 5.47
C ARG A 128 6.53 0.17 4.08
N CYS A 129 7.10 1.38 3.97
CA CYS A 129 7.65 1.96 2.75
C CYS A 129 9.19 1.93 2.69
N LEU A 130 9.85 1.14 3.56
CA LEU A 130 11.32 1.08 3.67
C LEU A 130 12.07 0.90 2.33
N PRO A 131 11.64 0.04 1.40
CA PRO A 131 12.31 -0.15 0.10
C PRO A 131 12.51 1.14 -0.71
N PHE A 132 11.65 2.16 -0.54
CA PHE A 132 11.80 3.44 -1.23
C PHE A 132 12.90 4.34 -0.67
N PHE A 133 13.37 4.06 0.55
CA PHE A 133 14.41 4.83 1.25
C PHE A 133 15.74 4.09 1.27
N ASN A 134 15.68 2.77 1.46
CA ASN A 134 16.82 1.88 1.44
C ASN A 134 16.54 0.67 0.52
N PRO A 135 16.94 0.74 -0.76
CA PRO A 135 16.69 -0.32 -1.74
C PRO A 135 17.25 -1.70 -1.36
N GLN A 136 18.27 -1.76 -0.51
CA GLN A 136 18.82 -3.03 -0.02
C GLN A 136 17.80 -3.82 0.83
N THR A 137 16.74 -3.15 1.30
CA THR A 137 15.63 -3.78 2.04
C THR A 137 14.53 -4.32 1.12
N ALA A 138 14.61 -4.10 -0.19
CA ALA A 138 13.63 -4.63 -1.12
C ALA A 138 13.71 -6.17 -1.17
N SER A 139 12.62 -6.84 -0.81
CA SER A 139 12.54 -8.30 -0.90
C SER A 139 12.49 -8.75 -2.35
N THR A 140 13.25 -9.80 -2.69
CA THR A 140 13.22 -10.47 -4.00
C THR A 140 12.19 -11.61 -4.07
N GLN A 141 11.47 -11.88 -2.98
CA GLN A 141 10.53 -13.01 -2.91
C GLN A 141 9.18 -12.68 -3.56
N PRO A 142 8.62 -13.59 -4.39
CA PRO A 142 7.28 -13.42 -4.95
C PRO A 142 6.22 -13.39 -3.85
N SER A 143 5.16 -12.61 -4.06
CA SER A 143 4.09 -12.30 -3.09
C SER A 143 3.22 -13.50 -2.66
N SER A 144 3.53 -14.73 -3.09
CA SER A 144 2.57 -15.85 -3.06
C SER A 144 3.09 -17.22 -2.62
N SER A 145 4.26 -17.38 -1.98
CA SER A 145 4.67 -18.73 -1.54
C SER A 145 5.40 -18.75 -0.20
N ALA A 146 4.69 -19.22 0.83
CA ALA A 146 5.28 -19.78 2.03
C ALA A 146 5.49 -21.30 1.82
N THR A 147 6.72 -21.72 1.61
CA THR A 147 7.17 -23.08 1.91
C THR A 147 8.47 -22.96 2.69
N ALA A 148 8.37 -23.23 4.00
CA ALA A 148 9.51 -23.32 4.90
C ALA A 148 9.81 -24.79 5.17
N VAL A 149 11.03 -25.24 4.86
CA VAL A 149 11.98 -26.13 5.58
C VAL A 149 13.23 -26.17 4.68
N GLY A 150 14.50 -26.01 5.04
CA GLY A 150 15.20 -25.84 6.30
C GLY A 150 16.72 -25.79 5.99
N ASP A 151 17.48 -25.71 7.07
CA ASP A 151 18.94 -25.81 7.23
C ASP A 151 19.83 -24.60 6.95
N ALA A 152 20.43 -24.19 8.07
CA ALA A 152 21.44 -23.17 8.23
C ALA A 152 22.78 -23.61 7.66
N ALA A 153 23.44 -22.69 6.97
CA ALA A 153 24.89 -22.66 6.87
C ALA A 153 25.35 -21.23 7.19
N VAL A 154 26.06 -21.10 8.30
CA VAL A 154 26.79 -19.89 8.69
C VAL A 154 28.00 -19.80 7.76
N GLY A 155 28.02 -18.79 6.90
CA GLY A 155 29.19 -18.41 6.13
C GLY A 155 29.49 -16.95 6.40
N ASP A 156 30.62 -16.69 7.06
CA ASP A 156 31.18 -15.36 7.22
C ASP A 156 31.53 -14.80 5.84
N ALA A 157 30.74 -13.83 5.37
CA ALA A 157 31.06 -13.06 4.17
C ALA A 157 31.59 -11.69 4.59
N GLU A 158 32.85 -11.46 4.26
CA GLU A 158 33.55 -10.20 4.50
C GLU A 158 32.81 -9.00 3.91
N VAL A 159 32.77 -7.92 4.67
CA VAL A 159 32.24 -6.61 4.25
C VAL A 159 33.23 -6.01 3.26
N GLY A 160 33.05 -6.34 1.98
CA GLY A 160 33.69 -5.64 0.87
C GLY A 160 33.09 -4.23 0.73
N ASP A 161 33.94 -3.21 0.88
CA ASP A 161 33.61 -1.81 0.64
C ASP A 161 33.21 -1.64 -0.83
N ALA A 162 31.90 -1.49 -1.09
CA ALA A 162 31.38 -1.37 -2.44
C ALA A 162 31.72 0.03 -2.98
N ALA A 163 32.58 0.02 -3.99
CA ALA A 163 33.08 1.19 -4.71
C ALA A 163 31.99 2.23 -5.04
N VAL A 164 32.36 3.49 -4.78
CA VAL A 164 31.68 4.69 -5.24
C VAL A 164 31.69 4.72 -6.78
N GLY A 165 30.53 4.61 -7.41
CA GLY A 165 30.37 5.04 -8.81
C GLY A 165 29.63 4.07 -9.72
N ASP A 166 28.31 3.96 -9.56
CA ASP A 166 27.35 4.23 -10.65
C ASP A 166 25.98 4.48 -10.01
N ALA A 167 25.43 5.70 -10.13
CA ALA A 167 24.20 6.03 -9.44
C ALA A 167 23.03 5.30 -10.10
N ASN A 168 22.52 4.23 -9.47
CA ASN A 168 21.30 3.55 -9.92
C ASN A 168 20.22 4.61 -10.23
N PRO A 169 19.70 4.71 -11.47
CA PRO A 169 18.71 5.74 -11.84
C PRO A 169 17.47 5.79 -10.93
N LEU A 170 17.12 4.66 -10.30
CA LEU A 170 16.03 4.56 -9.33
C LEU A 170 16.30 5.30 -8.01
N SER A 171 17.55 5.67 -7.73
CA SER A 171 17.99 6.35 -6.51
C SER A 171 17.78 7.86 -6.55
N SER A 172 17.86 8.47 -7.73
CA SER A 172 17.65 9.92 -7.88
C SER A 172 16.17 10.29 -7.98
N LYS A 173 15.32 9.32 -8.34
CA LYS A 173 13.89 9.47 -8.63
C LYS A 173 13.08 9.80 -7.38
N MET A 174 12.25 10.82 -7.47
CA MET A 174 11.26 11.19 -6.46
C MET A 174 9.99 10.35 -6.63
N ARG A 175 9.43 9.87 -5.52
CA ARG A 175 8.22 9.06 -5.48
C ARG A 175 7.26 9.57 -4.42
N TYR A 176 5.98 9.28 -4.60
CA TYR A 176 4.93 9.73 -3.69
C TYR A 176 4.00 8.60 -3.28
N LEU A 177 3.55 8.66 -2.03
CA LEU A 177 2.46 7.85 -1.51
C LEU A 177 1.35 8.79 -1.05
N ALA A 178 0.13 8.53 -1.52
CA ALA A 178 -1.08 9.19 -1.03
C ALA A 178 -2.01 8.13 -0.43
N ALA A 179 -2.18 8.12 0.89
CA ALA A 179 -3.15 7.25 1.54
C ALA A 179 -4.40 8.01 1.94
N THR A 180 -5.54 7.51 1.52
CA THR A 180 -6.87 8.07 1.75
C THR A 180 -7.64 7.12 2.65
N ASN A 181 -7.52 7.35 3.95
CA ASN A 181 -8.16 6.53 4.96
C ASN A 181 -9.42 7.19 5.51
N ARG A 182 -10.50 6.41 5.57
CA ARG A 182 -11.79 6.88 6.08
C ARG A 182 -11.72 7.21 7.58
N VAL A 183 -12.68 8.03 8.02
CA VAL A 183 -12.97 8.33 9.44
C VAL A 183 -14.26 7.62 9.87
N GLY A 184 -14.59 7.74 11.16
CA GLY A 184 -15.84 7.24 11.73
C GLY A 184 -15.69 5.90 12.44
N THR A 185 -16.82 5.40 12.95
CA THR A 185 -16.89 4.15 13.72
C THR A 185 -18.01 3.29 13.16
N GLU A 186 -17.74 2.01 12.95
CA GLU A 186 -18.75 1.02 12.57
C GLU A 186 -18.93 0.03 13.72
N VAL A 187 -20.09 0.00 14.38
CA VAL A 187 -20.46 -0.88 15.52
C VAL A 187 -19.44 -0.92 16.68
N LYS A 188 -18.23 -1.45 16.45
CA LYS A 188 -17.12 -1.50 17.39
C LYS A 188 -15.84 -0.81 16.89
N PRO A 189 -15.25 -1.12 15.71
CA PRO A 189 -14.02 -0.46 15.28
C PRO A 189 -14.18 1.01 14.91
N THR A 190 -13.24 1.85 15.38
CA THR A 190 -13.01 3.20 14.85
C THR A 190 -11.95 3.18 13.77
N PHE A 191 -12.14 3.93 12.68
CA PHE A 191 -11.13 4.09 11.64
C PHE A 191 -10.13 5.19 12.00
N ALA A 192 -8.88 5.00 11.59
CA ALA A 192 -7.77 5.84 12.00
C ALA A 192 -7.74 7.22 11.33
N GLY A 193 -8.62 7.53 10.35
CA GLY A 193 -8.50 8.74 9.53
C GLY A 193 -7.06 8.95 9.10
N SER A 194 -6.48 10.12 9.38
CA SER A 194 -5.04 10.35 9.19
C SER A 194 -4.59 10.24 7.72
N SER A 195 -5.49 10.49 6.76
CA SER A 195 -5.12 10.55 5.35
C SER A 195 -3.93 11.49 5.15
N TRP A 196 -2.95 11.11 4.34
CA TRP A 196 -1.64 11.77 4.30
C TRP A 196 -0.96 11.61 2.94
N VAL A 197 0.01 12.50 2.69
CA VAL A 197 0.88 12.48 1.51
C VAL A 197 2.34 12.42 1.95
N LEU A 198 3.03 11.37 1.53
CA LEU A 198 4.44 11.13 1.82
C LEU A 198 5.28 11.26 0.55
N GLN A 199 6.38 12.01 0.64
CA GLN A 199 7.43 12.03 -0.36
C GLN A 199 8.56 11.07 0.03
N MET A 200 9.02 10.31 -0.96
CA MET A 200 9.99 9.23 -0.80
C MET A 200 11.10 9.35 -1.84
N LYS A 201 12.35 9.31 -1.38
CA LYS A 201 13.54 9.30 -2.24
C LYS A 201 14.64 8.50 -1.54
N VAL A 202 15.36 7.72 -2.32
CA VAL A 202 16.45 6.86 -1.82
C VAL A 202 17.51 7.73 -1.15
N GLY A 203 17.98 7.30 0.02
CA GLY A 203 18.98 8.02 0.81
C GLY A 203 18.50 9.31 1.46
N GLN A 204 17.23 9.70 1.29
CA GLN A 204 16.65 10.89 1.94
C GLN A 204 15.73 10.51 3.09
N ARG A 205 15.52 11.46 4.02
CA ARG A 205 14.54 11.30 5.09
C ARG A 205 13.12 11.33 4.52
N ARG A 206 12.21 10.62 5.20
CA ARG A 206 10.76 10.70 4.98
C ARG A 206 10.30 12.15 5.12
N LEU A 207 9.69 12.69 4.07
CA LEU A 207 9.07 14.00 4.12
C LEU A 207 7.55 13.84 4.05
N LEU A 208 6.89 14.08 5.18
CA LEU A 208 5.44 14.19 5.26
C LEU A 208 5.05 15.59 4.78
N HIS A 209 4.30 15.69 3.69
CA HIS A 209 3.79 16.97 3.18
C HIS A 209 2.70 17.51 4.11
N ASP A 210 1.65 16.70 4.36
CA ASP A 210 0.60 17.04 5.32
C ASP A 210 -0.25 15.79 5.66
N SER A 211 -1.11 15.91 6.68
CA SER A 211 -2.06 14.87 7.10
C SER A 211 -3.36 15.44 7.67
N LEU A 212 -4.46 14.73 7.44
CA LEU A 212 -5.77 15.03 8.03
C LEU A 212 -5.90 14.46 9.44
N GLY A 213 -6.90 14.95 10.17
CA GLY A 213 -7.28 14.43 11.47
C GLY A 213 -7.94 13.05 11.43
N ILE A 214 -8.35 12.57 12.61
CA ILE A 214 -8.98 11.24 12.76
C ILE A 214 -10.51 11.24 12.77
N LYS A 215 -11.16 12.42 12.88
CA LYS A 215 -12.61 12.52 13.15
C LYS A 215 -13.45 13.12 12.02
N LYS A 216 -12.89 14.01 11.21
CA LYS A 216 -13.66 14.82 10.26
C LYS A 216 -13.44 14.33 8.84
N GLU A 217 -14.53 14.26 8.08
CA GLU A 217 -14.45 14.23 6.63
C GLU A 217 -13.82 15.54 6.16
N ALA A 218 -12.82 15.44 5.29
CA ALA A 218 -12.08 16.57 4.78
C ALA A 218 -11.36 16.19 3.48
N CYS A 219 -10.93 17.20 2.74
CA CYS A 219 -10.09 17.07 1.57
C CYS A 219 -8.71 17.65 1.88
N LEU A 220 -7.65 16.91 1.59
CA LEU A 220 -6.29 17.39 1.63
C LEU A 220 -5.81 17.61 0.19
N VAL A 221 -5.30 18.82 -0.08
CA VAL A 221 -4.72 19.19 -1.37
C VAL A 221 -3.25 19.54 -1.16
N VAL A 222 -2.36 18.87 -1.87
CA VAL A 222 -0.91 19.09 -1.82
C VAL A 222 -0.40 19.31 -3.24
N THR A 223 0.44 20.32 -3.44
CA THR A 223 1.16 20.53 -4.70
C THR A 223 2.48 19.77 -4.65
N LEU A 224 2.63 18.77 -5.50
CA LEU A 224 3.87 18.01 -5.62
C LEU A 224 4.85 18.77 -6.54
N PRO A 225 6.15 18.86 -6.19
CA PRO A 225 7.13 19.43 -7.10
C PRO A 225 7.24 18.57 -8.37
N PRO A 226 7.61 19.19 -9.51
CA PRO A 226 7.73 18.52 -10.80
C PRO A 226 8.81 17.43 -10.83
#